data_AF-A0A356TJV4-F1
#
_entry.id   AF-A0A356TJV4-F1
#
_cell.length_a   1.000
_cell.length_b   1.000
_cell.length_c   1.000
_cell.angle_alpha   90.00
_cell.angle_beta   90.00
_cell.angle_gamma   90.00
#
_symmetry.space_group_name_H-M   'P 1'
#
loop_
_entity.id
_entity.type
_entity.pdbx_description
1 polymer ?
#
loop_
_entity_poly.entity_id
_entity_poly.type
_entity_poly.pdbx_seq_one_letter_code
_entity_poly.pdbx_strand_id
1 'polypeptide(L)'
;MLLTVGSENVLMPLGLERHPGDPSDPEAVRAIYEGGDAASIAGLREAGALIWQAHTEERTVEELRARDLDGLELYNLHANVDPGIREEHLGLDPAGFLPALLDFTRPALRLPPDLALLAFLEPNRPALDRWDTLLADGLRVSGSGGCDAHENALPMELADGERADSYRRMMYWIQNHLLVDDDSPEAAKAALGAGRFYVTSEIFGPPVGFDFVARDAETGGDAEMGETASVGDTLRVVAPALPEDWPQDPPPVVTLRLFRAQDGGAVEVATSDAATLEHVTTEPGAYRVEVWMAPEHARPFLGTRADRLLRDVVWVYSNPIFIE
;
A
#
# COMPACT_ATOMS: atom_id res chain seq x y z
N MET A 1 10.70 -18.85 7.58
CA MET A 1 10.78 -18.19 6.27
C MET A 1 9.59 -18.67 5.47
N LEU A 2 8.59 -17.81 5.33
CA LEU A 2 7.46 -18.00 4.44
C LEU A 2 7.96 -17.82 3.02
N LEU A 3 7.82 -18.82 2.15
CA LEU A 3 8.06 -18.65 0.72
C LEU A 3 6.89 -19.29 -0.01
N THR A 4 5.97 -18.47 -0.49
CA THR A 4 4.89 -18.89 -1.38
C THR A 4 5.21 -18.41 -2.80
N VAL A 5 4.74 -19.17 -3.79
CA VAL A 5 5.05 -18.86 -5.20
C VAL A 5 4.03 -17.85 -5.71
N GLY A 6 4.51 -16.91 -6.53
CA GLY A 6 3.69 -15.99 -7.29
C GLY A 6 4.38 -15.63 -8.60
N SER A 7 3.72 -14.80 -9.39
CA SER A 7 4.32 -14.20 -10.58
C SER A 7 3.76 -12.81 -10.78
N GLU A 8 4.43 -12.01 -11.59
CA GLU A 8 3.96 -10.72 -12.07
C GLU A 8 4.03 -10.76 -13.60
N ASN A 9 2.86 -10.84 -14.24
CA ASN A 9 2.70 -10.83 -15.69
C ASN A 9 1.55 -9.86 -16.06
N VAL A 10 0.53 -10.30 -16.80
CA VAL A 10 -0.70 -9.53 -17.00
C VAL A 10 -1.48 -9.36 -15.69
N LEU A 11 -1.43 -10.39 -14.84
CA LEU A 11 -1.93 -10.44 -13.47
C LEU A 11 -0.78 -10.74 -12.51
N MET A 12 -1.03 -10.53 -11.23
CA MET A 12 -0.13 -10.87 -10.14
C MET A 12 -0.76 -12.01 -9.30
N PRO A 13 -0.71 -13.29 -9.72
CA PRO A 13 -1.16 -14.37 -8.86
C PRO A 13 -0.24 -14.54 -7.65
N LEU A 14 -0.81 -14.58 -6.45
CA LEU A 14 -0.10 -14.75 -5.19
C LEU A 14 -0.51 -16.06 -4.51
N GLY A 15 0.43 -16.75 -3.86
CA GLY A 15 0.12 -17.91 -3.04
C GLY A 15 -0.21 -19.19 -3.82
N LEU A 16 0.36 -19.36 -5.01
CA LEU A 16 0.24 -20.58 -5.82
C LEU A 16 0.75 -21.80 -5.06
N GLU A 17 -0.03 -22.88 -5.10
CA GLU A 17 0.30 -24.17 -4.45
C GLU A 17 0.93 -25.17 -5.43
N ARG A 18 0.74 -24.92 -6.73
CA ARG A 18 1.31 -25.67 -7.85
C ARG A 18 1.33 -24.79 -9.10
N HIS A 19 1.99 -25.25 -10.16
CA HIS A 19 1.80 -24.62 -11.47
C HIS A 19 0.36 -24.84 -11.96
N PRO A 20 -0.26 -23.83 -12.61
CA PRO A 20 -1.55 -24.01 -13.25
C PRO A 20 -1.44 -24.88 -14.51
N GLY A 21 -2.52 -25.58 -14.87
CA GLY A 21 -2.55 -26.43 -16.05
C GLY A 21 -1.74 -27.73 -15.92
N ASP A 22 -1.36 -28.32 -17.07
CA ASP A 22 -0.54 -29.53 -17.14
C ASP A 22 0.95 -29.17 -17.24
N PRO A 23 1.78 -29.47 -16.22
CA PRO A 23 3.21 -29.16 -16.25
C PRO A 23 4.00 -29.85 -17.38
N SER A 24 3.43 -30.88 -18.03
CA SER A 24 4.04 -31.54 -19.18
C SER A 24 3.83 -30.79 -20.50
N ASP A 25 2.97 -29.74 -20.50
CA ASP A 25 2.74 -28.83 -21.61
C ASP A 25 3.11 -27.38 -21.20
N PRO A 26 4.39 -26.98 -21.36
CA PRO A 26 4.86 -25.65 -20.97
C PRO A 26 4.16 -24.50 -21.70
N GLU A 27 3.66 -24.72 -22.92
CA GLU A 27 2.96 -23.68 -23.68
C GLU A 27 1.57 -23.43 -23.07
N ALA A 28 0.86 -24.49 -22.67
CA ALA A 28 -0.41 -24.36 -21.96
C ALA A 28 -0.25 -23.69 -20.60
N VAL A 29 0.78 -24.06 -19.83
CA VAL A 29 1.11 -23.40 -18.55
C VAL A 29 1.40 -21.91 -18.76
N ARG A 30 2.24 -21.59 -19.75
CA ARG A 30 2.60 -20.20 -20.10
C ARG A 30 1.36 -19.40 -20.50
N ALA A 31 0.48 -19.96 -21.31
CA ALA A 31 -0.74 -19.28 -21.74
C ALA A 31 -1.62 -18.86 -20.55
N ILE A 32 -1.68 -19.66 -19.48
CA ILE A 32 -2.42 -19.31 -18.26
C ILE A 32 -1.71 -18.17 -17.51
N TYR A 33 -0.39 -18.22 -17.36
CA TYR A 33 0.38 -17.17 -16.67
C TYR A 33 0.38 -15.82 -17.40
N GLU A 34 0.38 -15.84 -18.73
CA GLU A 34 0.39 -14.64 -19.58
C GLU A 34 -1.04 -14.14 -19.91
N GLY A 35 -2.07 -14.92 -19.57
CA GLY A 35 -3.46 -14.57 -19.80
C GLY A 35 -4.05 -13.69 -18.70
N GLY A 36 -5.04 -12.88 -19.07
CA GLY A 36 -5.83 -12.05 -18.14
C GLY A 36 -7.34 -12.27 -18.29
N ASP A 37 -7.75 -13.31 -19.01
CA ASP A 37 -9.14 -13.65 -19.24
C ASP A 37 -9.70 -14.58 -18.15
N ALA A 38 -11.02 -14.80 -18.18
CA ALA A 38 -11.70 -15.61 -17.18
C ALA A 38 -11.18 -17.06 -17.12
N ALA A 39 -10.71 -17.63 -18.22
CA ALA A 39 -10.17 -18.99 -18.25
C ALA A 39 -8.81 -19.06 -17.55
N SER A 40 -7.95 -18.07 -17.80
CA SER A 40 -6.63 -17.94 -17.17
C SER A 40 -6.78 -17.70 -15.66
N ILE A 41 -7.69 -16.80 -15.27
CA ILE A 41 -8.04 -16.55 -13.87
C ILE A 41 -8.53 -17.84 -13.19
N ALA A 42 -9.44 -18.58 -13.83
CA ALA A 42 -9.94 -19.85 -13.28
C ALA A 42 -8.81 -20.88 -13.09
N GLY A 43 -7.90 -21.00 -14.05
CA GLY A 43 -6.74 -21.90 -13.94
C GLY A 43 -5.78 -21.51 -12.81
N LEU A 44 -5.54 -20.21 -12.62
CA LEU A 44 -4.74 -19.70 -11.51
C LEU A 44 -5.41 -19.96 -10.15
N ARG A 45 -6.72 -19.70 -10.05
CA ARG A 45 -7.51 -19.99 -8.83
C ARG A 45 -7.53 -21.49 -8.52
N GLU A 46 -7.66 -22.35 -9.53
CA GLU A 46 -7.60 -23.81 -9.36
C GLU A 46 -6.25 -24.25 -8.78
N ALA A 47 -5.16 -23.58 -9.19
CA ALA A 47 -3.82 -23.76 -8.65
C ALA A 47 -3.60 -23.12 -7.25
N GLY A 48 -4.66 -22.56 -6.67
CA GLY A 48 -4.68 -21.98 -5.33
C GLY A 48 -4.32 -20.50 -5.28
N ALA A 49 -4.17 -19.79 -6.41
CA ALA A 49 -3.78 -18.39 -6.36
C ALA A 49 -4.89 -17.47 -5.84
N LEU A 50 -4.48 -16.45 -5.09
CA LEU A 50 -5.18 -15.18 -5.04
C LEU A 50 -4.82 -14.36 -6.29
N ILE A 51 -5.79 -13.65 -6.85
CA ILE A 51 -5.65 -12.94 -8.13
C ILE A 51 -5.51 -11.46 -7.86
N TRP A 52 -4.31 -10.92 -8.08
CA TRP A 52 -4.02 -9.51 -7.85
C TRP A 52 -3.67 -8.78 -9.14
N GLN A 53 -3.76 -7.46 -9.09
CA GLN A 53 -3.29 -6.57 -10.15
C GLN A 53 -2.12 -5.71 -9.67
N ALA A 54 -0.98 -5.80 -10.37
CA ALA A 54 0.13 -4.86 -10.22
C ALA A 54 -0.01 -3.65 -11.17
N HIS A 55 0.71 -2.56 -10.87
CA HIS A 55 0.75 -1.33 -11.68
C HIS A 55 -0.63 -0.73 -11.95
N THR A 56 -1.47 -0.64 -10.91
CA THR A 56 -2.84 -0.13 -11.02
C THR A 56 -2.90 1.28 -11.62
N GLU A 57 -1.84 2.09 -11.45
CA GLU A 57 -1.65 3.41 -12.05
C GLU A 57 -1.73 3.42 -13.58
N GLU A 58 -1.40 2.32 -14.24
CA GLU A 58 -1.41 2.19 -15.69
C GLU A 58 -2.71 1.57 -16.24
N ARG A 59 -3.61 1.10 -15.35
CA ARG A 59 -4.85 0.40 -15.75
C ARG A 59 -6.04 1.34 -15.87
N THR A 60 -7.07 0.92 -16.59
CA THR A 60 -8.39 1.57 -16.58
C THR A 60 -9.32 0.94 -15.56
N VAL A 61 -10.32 1.68 -15.08
CA VAL A 61 -11.35 1.11 -14.18
C VAL A 61 -12.10 -0.02 -14.88
N GLU A 62 -12.39 0.12 -16.18
CA GLU A 62 -13.11 -0.88 -16.97
C GLU A 62 -12.35 -2.21 -17.05
N GLU A 63 -11.03 -2.16 -17.26
CA GLU A 63 -10.19 -3.36 -17.26
C GLU A 63 -10.17 -4.04 -15.89
N LEU A 64 -10.06 -3.28 -14.81
CA LEU A 64 -10.04 -3.81 -13.45
C LEU A 64 -11.40 -4.42 -13.09
N ARG A 65 -12.49 -3.74 -13.40
CA ARG A 65 -13.87 -4.18 -13.16
C ARG A 65 -14.21 -5.47 -13.91
N ALA A 66 -13.59 -5.69 -15.07
CA ALA A 66 -13.79 -6.91 -15.86
C ALA A 66 -13.04 -8.14 -15.30
N ARG A 67 -12.14 -7.95 -14.32
CA ARG A 67 -11.32 -9.00 -13.73
C ARG A 67 -11.88 -9.37 -12.35
N ASP A 68 -11.99 -10.66 -12.10
CA ASP A 68 -12.37 -11.22 -10.79
C ASP A 68 -11.17 -11.16 -9.82
N LEU A 69 -10.85 -9.95 -9.35
CA LEU A 69 -9.68 -9.67 -8.52
C LEU A 69 -9.98 -9.85 -7.02
N ASP A 70 -9.02 -10.41 -6.29
CA ASP A 70 -8.99 -10.40 -4.82
C ASP A 70 -8.34 -9.11 -4.30
N GLY A 71 -7.39 -8.56 -5.06
CA GLY A 71 -6.67 -7.35 -4.67
C GLY A 71 -5.97 -6.63 -5.82
N LEU A 72 -5.41 -5.46 -5.52
CA LEU A 72 -4.59 -4.67 -6.43
C LEU A 72 -3.53 -3.90 -5.65
N GLU A 73 -2.51 -3.40 -6.34
CA GLU A 73 -1.57 -2.46 -5.75
C GLU A 73 -2.18 -1.05 -5.72
N LEU A 74 -2.38 -0.48 -4.53
CA LEU A 74 -2.80 0.91 -4.37
C LEU A 74 -1.61 1.88 -4.38
N TYR A 75 -0.41 1.35 -4.18
CA TYR A 75 0.84 2.10 -4.20
C TYR A 75 1.92 1.21 -4.80
N ASN A 76 2.67 1.75 -5.76
CA ASN A 76 3.90 1.13 -6.20
C ASN A 76 5.00 2.19 -6.28
N LEU A 77 6.13 1.91 -5.62
CA LEU A 77 7.25 2.83 -5.50
C LEU A 77 7.81 3.27 -6.86
N HIS A 78 7.85 2.34 -7.81
CA HIS A 78 8.48 2.59 -9.11
C HIS A 78 7.77 3.70 -9.91
N ALA A 79 6.44 3.79 -9.79
CA ALA A 79 5.64 4.85 -10.40
C ALA A 79 6.07 6.26 -9.95
N ASN A 80 6.66 6.38 -8.77
CA ASN A 80 7.18 7.64 -8.25
C ASN A 80 8.56 8.01 -8.83
N VAL A 81 9.22 7.13 -9.56
CA VAL A 81 10.60 7.35 -10.05
C VAL A 81 10.75 7.15 -11.55
N ASP A 82 9.92 6.33 -12.19
CA ASP A 82 9.91 6.21 -13.65
C ASP A 82 9.41 7.52 -14.29
N PRO A 83 10.21 8.19 -15.14
CA PRO A 83 9.82 9.47 -15.73
C PRO A 83 8.55 9.40 -16.60
N GLY A 84 8.34 8.29 -17.31
CA GLY A 84 7.18 8.10 -18.16
C GLY A 84 5.91 7.95 -17.33
N ILE A 85 5.92 7.07 -16.34
CA ILE A 85 4.77 6.84 -15.45
C ILE A 85 4.43 8.11 -14.66
N ARG A 86 5.46 8.82 -14.15
CA ARG A 86 5.28 10.10 -13.45
C ARG A 86 4.51 11.11 -14.29
N GLU A 87 4.88 11.29 -15.55
CA GLU A 87 4.25 12.25 -16.44
C GLU A 87 2.88 11.76 -16.94
N GLU A 88 2.83 10.55 -17.49
CA GLU A 88 1.67 10.01 -18.20
C GLU A 88 0.53 9.60 -17.28
N HIS A 89 0.86 9.08 -16.09
CA HIS A 89 -0.14 8.52 -15.17
C HIS A 89 -0.31 9.36 -13.91
N LEU A 90 0.77 9.87 -13.31
CA LEU A 90 0.68 10.59 -12.03
C LEU A 90 0.52 12.11 -12.17
N GLY A 91 0.76 12.67 -13.36
CA GLY A 91 0.74 14.13 -13.59
C GLY A 91 1.84 14.89 -12.85
N LEU A 92 2.96 14.22 -12.58
CA LEU A 92 4.13 14.75 -11.89
C LEU A 92 5.22 15.17 -12.89
N ASP A 93 6.13 16.05 -12.47
CA ASP A 93 7.33 16.36 -13.26
C ASP A 93 8.20 15.10 -13.44
N PRO A 94 8.48 14.66 -14.69
CA PRO A 94 9.24 13.43 -14.96
C PRO A 94 10.57 13.33 -14.21
N ALA A 95 11.25 14.46 -14.00
CA ALA A 95 12.59 14.50 -13.39
C ALA A 95 12.65 15.33 -12.10
N GLY A 96 11.51 15.80 -11.57
CA GLY A 96 11.45 16.78 -10.49
C GLY A 96 12.07 16.30 -9.16
N PHE A 97 12.16 14.99 -8.95
CA PHE A 97 12.77 14.39 -7.77
C PHE A 97 14.31 14.36 -7.81
N LEU A 98 14.92 14.37 -9.00
CA LEU A 98 16.37 14.16 -9.17
C LEU A 98 17.24 15.16 -8.39
N PRO A 99 16.95 16.48 -8.36
CA PRO A 99 17.78 17.41 -7.59
C PRO A 99 17.80 17.13 -6.09
N ALA A 100 16.71 16.59 -5.53
CA ALA A 100 16.63 16.20 -4.14
C ALA A 100 17.37 14.87 -3.91
N LEU A 101 17.16 13.89 -4.78
CA LEU A 101 17.83 12.59 -4.72
C LEU A 101 19.36 12.71 -4.83
N LEU A 102 19.86 13.58 -5.73
CA LEU A 102 21.29 13.81 -5.94
C LEU A 102 22.01 14.43 -4.72
N ASP A 103 21.30 14.96 -3.73
CA ASP A 103 21.94 15.36 -2.49
C ASP A 103 22.34 14.15 -1.62
N PHE A 104 21.60 13.04 -1.70
CA PHE A 104 21.90 11.81 -0.97
C PHE A 104 23.09 11.04 -1.54
N THR A 105 23.58 11.39 -2.73
CA THR A 105 24.81 10.82 -3.32
C THR A 105 26.07 11.53 -2.86
N ARG A 106 25.96 12.63 -2.08
CA ARG A 106 27.08 13.51 -1.70
C ARG A 106 27.49 13.28 -0.25
N PRO A 107 28.61 12.56 0.03
CA PRO A 107 29.04 12.28 1.41
C PRO A 107 29.27 13.54 2.26
N ALA A 108 29.65 14.65 1.62
CA ALA A 108 29.87 15.93 2.28
C ALA A 108 28.59 16.49 2.94
N LEU A 109 27.41 16.11 2.49
CA LEU A 109 26.13 16.57 3.05
C LEU A 109 25.69 15.75 4.27
N ARG A 110 26.28 14.58 4.51
CA ARG A 110 25.98 13.69 5.65
C ARG A 110 24.49 13.38 5.82
N LEU A 111 23.73 13.36 4.72
CA LEU A 111 22.32 12.96 4.73
C LEU A 111 22.23 11.43 4.89
N PRO A 112 21.33 10.90 5.73
CA PRO A 112 21.09 9.46 5.81
C PRO A 112 20.53 8.94 4.48
N PRO A 113 21.20 8.01 3.78
CA PRO A 113 20.77 7.51 2.48
C PRO A 113 19.36 6.92 2.46
N ASP A 114 18.93 6.26 3.54
CA ASP A 114 17.60 5.64 3.59
C ASP A 114 16.46 6.68 3.59
N LEU A 115 16.73 7.93 3.98
CA LEU A 115 15.76 9.05 3.87
C LEU A 115 15.64 9.61 2.44
N ALA A 116 16.37 9.06 1.46
CA ALA A 116 16.26 9.47 0.05
C ALA A 116 14.84 9.28 -0.51
N LEU A 117 14.04 8.38 0.06
CA LEU A 117 12.63 8.18 -0.28
C LEU A 117 11.83 9.48 -0.24
N LEU A 118 12.13 10.40 0.69
CA LEU A 118 11.48 11.71 0.81
C LEU A 118 11.60 12.57 -0.46
N ALA A 119 12.59 12.32 -1.31
CA ALA A 119 12.78 13.05 -2.55
C ALA A 119 11.70 12.76 -3.60
N PHE A 120 11.01 11.62 -3.50
CA PHE A 120 10.07 11.17 -4.54
C PHE A 120 8.78 10.54 -4.03
N LEU A 121 8.63 10.27 -2.72
CA LEU A 121 7.41 9.68 -2.16
C LEU A 121 6.18 10.58 -2.37
N GLU A 122 5.30 10.17 -3.26
CA GLU A 122 4.03 10.79 -3.63
C GLU A 122 2.90 9.75 -3.56
N PRO A 123 1.70 10.12 -3.09
CA PRO A 123 0.54 9.25 -3.20
C PRO A 123 0.25 8.88 -4.66
N ASN A 124 -0.01 7.59 -4.92
CA ASN A 124 -0.44 7.11 -6.23
C ASN A 124 -1.95 7.35 -6.42
N ARG A 125 -2.33 8.62 -6.59
CA ARG A 125 -3.75 9.04 -6.70
C ARG A 125 -4.53 8.27 -7.78
N PRO A 126 -4.01 8.05 -9.00
CA PRO A 126 -4.75 7.28 -10.01
C PRO A 126 -5.10 5.87 -9.55
N ALA A 127 -4.19 5.17 -8.87
CA ALA A 127 -4.47 3.84 -8.33
C ALA A 127 -5.52 3.91 -7.21
N LEU A 128 -5.41 4.88 -6.29
CA LEU A 128 -6.38 5.10 -5.22
C LEU A 128 -7.78 5.41 -5.77
N ASP A 129 -7.89 6.31 -6.74
CA ASP A 129 -9.19 6.72 -7.29
C ASP A 129 -9.88 5.57 -8.02
N ARG A 130 -9.12 4.73 -8.72
CA ARG A 130 -9.65 3.51 -9.36
C ARG A 130 -10.08 2.49 -8.31
N TRP A 131 -9.27 2.28 -7.28
CA TRP A 131 -9.61 1.38 -6.19
C TRP A 131 -10.90 1.81 -5.49
N ASP A 132 -11.02 3.09 -5.14
CA ASP A 132 -12.22 3.62 -4.52
C ASP A 132 -13.45 3.49 -5.44
N THR A 133 -13.28 3.66 -6.75
CA THR A 133 -14.36 3.43 -7.72
C THR A 133 -14.85 1.98 -7.69
N LEU A 134 -13.93 1.00 -7.66
CA LEU A 134 -14.29 -0.42 -7.57
C LEU A 134 -14.99 -0.74 -6.24
N LEU A 135 -14.51 -0.16 -5.13
CA LEU A 135 -15.15 -0.30 -3.82
C LEU A 135 -16.55 0.30 -3.80
N ALA A 136 -16.74 1.46 -4.44
CA ALA A 136 -18.05 2.13 -4.57
C ALA A 136 -19.03 1.35 -5.45
N ASP A 137 -18.53 0.61 -6.44
CA ASP A 137 -19.30 -0.35 -7.25
C ASP A 137 -19.72 -1.60 -6.44
N GLY A 138 -19.26 -1.74 -5.18
CA GLY A 138 -19.55 -2.85 -4.29
C GLY A 138 -18.62 -4.05 -4.45
N LEU A 139 -17.51 -3.91 -5.20
CA LEU A 139 -16.50 -4.96 -5.28
C LEU A 139 -15.69 -5.01 -3.97
N ARG A 140 -15.35 -6.23 -3.52
CA ARG A 140 -14.50 -6.47 -2.35
C ARG A 140 -13.07 -6.75 -2.81
N VAL A 141 -12.35 -5.68 -3.19
CA VAL A 141 -10.97 -5.75 -3.68
C VAL A 141 -10.05 -5.10 -2.65
N SER A 142 -9.01 -5.80 -2.20
CA SER A 142 -8.03 -5.26 -1.26
C SER A 142 -6.93 -4.44 -1.94
N GLY A 143 -6.26 -3.57 -1.20
CA GLY A 143 -5.16 -2.74 -1.68
C GLY A 143 -3.84 -3.03 -0.99
N SER A 144 -2.77 -3.30 -1.77
CA SER A 144 -1.40 -3.51 -1.28
C SER A 144 -0.41 -2.43 -1.72
N GLY A 145 0.75 -2.42 -1.06
CA GLY A 145 1.93 -1.66 -1.49
C GLY A 145 2.97 -2.56 -2.14
N GLY A 146 3.50 -2.13 -3.28
CA GLY A 146 4.60 -2.74 -4.00
C GLY A 146 5.78 -1.78 -4.17
N CYS A 147 6.91 -2.33 -4.61
CA CYS A 147 8.06 -1.50 -4.97
C CYS A 147 8.64 -1.80 -6.36
N ASP A 148 8.23 -2.91 -6.99
CA ASP A 148 8.81 -3.44 -8.22
C ASP A 148 10.36 -3.39 -8.24
N ALA A 149 10.97 -4.12 -7.31
CA ALA A 149 12.42 -4.09 -7.11
C ALA A 149 13.26 -4.62 -8.28
N HIS A 150 12.64 -5.13 -9.36
CA HIS A 150 13.36 -5.62 -10.54
C HIS A 150 13.51 -4.58 -11.66
N GLU A 151 12.77 -3.47 -11.61
CA GLU A 151 12.86 -2.44 -12.64
C GLU A 151 14.23 -1.74 -12.66
N ASN A 152 14.94 -1.72 -11.53
CA ASN A 152 16.26 -1.08 -11.39
C ASN A 152 16.22 0.43 -11.74
N ALA A 153 15.15 1.13 -11.36
CA ALA A 153 14.89 2.52 -11.75
C ALA A 153 15.88 3.55 -11.16
N LEU A 154 16.57 3.23 -10.05
CA LEU A 154 17.52 4.13 -9.38
C LEU A 154 18.89 3.46 -9.16
N PRO A 155 19.66 3.17 -10.22
CA PRO A 155 20.88 2.38 -10.13
C PRO A 155 22.07 3.14 -9.54
N MET A 156 21.91 4.44 -9.21
CA MET A 156 22.98 5.25 -8.65
C MET A 156 23.32 4.84 -7.21
N GLU A 157 24.60 4.92 -6.85
CA GLU A 157 25.04 4.75 -5.46
C GLU A 157 24.74 6.01 -4.65
N LEU A 158 24.20 5.80 -3.44
CA LEU A 158 24.06 6.84 -2.44
C LEU A 158 25.37 6.98 -1.63
N ALA A 159 25.41 7.93 -0.69
CA ALA A 159 26.62 8.30 0.04
C ALA A 159 27.25 7.16 0.87
N ASP A 160 26.54 6.06 1.12
CA ASP A 160 27.04 4.86 1.78
C ASP A 160 27.57 3.78 0.82
N GLY A 161 27.57 4.05 -0.49
CA GLY A 161 28.06 3.14 -1.53
C GLY A 161 27.06 2.04 -1.92
N GLU A 162 25.83 2.07 -1.42
CA GLU A 162 24.76 1.16 -1.83
C GLU A 162 23.84 1.84 -2.86
N ARG A 163 23.32 1.06 -3.82
CA ARG A 163 22.37 1.54 -4.83
C ARG A 163 21.08 2.06 -4.22
N ALA A 164 20.57 3.19 -4.69
CA ALA A 164 19.32 3.78 -4.18
C ALA A 164 18.14 2.80 -4.28
N ASP A 165 18.09 1.97 -5.32
CA ASP A 165 17.12 0.89 -5.53
C ASP A 165 17.57 -0.50 -5.00
N SER A 166 18.50 -0.55 -4.05
CA SER A 166 18.88 -1.84 -3.44
C SER A 166 17.68 -2.54 -2.80
N TYR A 167 17.63 -3.87 -2.89
CA TYR A 167 16.57 -4.66 -2.24
C TYR A 167 16.43 -4.35 -0.75
N ARG A 168 17.54 -4.13 -0.03
CA ARG A 168 17.52 -3.77 1.40
C ARG A 168 16.67 -2.52 1.67
N ARG A 169 16.74 -1.52 0.79
CA ARG A 169 15.97 -0.27 0.91
C ARG A 169 14.55 -0.44 0.45
N MET A 170 14.36 -0.91 -0.78
CA MET A 170 13.03 -1.01 -1.38
C MET A 170 12.11 -1.96 -0.60
N MET A 171 12.65 -3.11 -0.18
CA MET A 171 11.92 -4.09 0.65
C MET A 171 11.77 -3.66 2.11
N TYR A 172 12.28 -2.49 2.50
CA TYR A 172 12.03 -1.91 3.83
C TYR A 172 11.11 -0.70 3.74
N TRP A 173 11.22 0.12 2.68
CA TRP A 173 10.49 1.37 2.57
C TRP A 173 8.97 1.21 2.55
N ILE A 174 8.45 0.20 1.86
CA ILE A 174 7.03 -0.08 1.77
C ILE A 174 6.78 -1.50 2.27
N GLN A 175 5.94 -1.66 3.29
CA GLN A 175 5.59 -2.96 3.85
C GLN A 175 4.08 -3.19 3.82
N ASN A 176 3.69 -4.46 3.86
CA ASN A 176 2.31 -4.88 4.07
C ASN A 176 2.26 -5.66 5.39
N HIS A 177 1.51 -5.16 6.37
CA HIS A 177 1.36 -5.77 7.70
C HIS A 177 0.07 -6.57 7.74
N LEU A 178 0.18 -7.90 7.75
CA LEU A 178 -0.96 -8.81 7.79
C LEU A 178 -1.42 -9.05 9.23
N LEU A 179 -2.73 -9.03 9.45
CA LEU A 179 -3.36 -9.37 10.72
C LEU A 179 -3.64 -10.87 10.73
N VAL A 180 -2.79 -11.61 11.42
CA VAL A 180 -2.83 -13.08 11.49
C VAL A 180 -2.98 -13.55 12.93
N ASP A 181 -3.74 -14.62 13.12
CA ASP A 181 -3.88 -15.26 14.44
C ASP A 181 -2.65 -16.11 14.80
N ASP A 182 -1.90 -16.54 13.78
CA ASP A 182 -0.66 -17.29 13.91
C ASP A 182 0.31 -17.03 12.74
N ASP A 183 1.60 -17.28 12.96
CA ASP A 183 2.67 -17.09 11.98
C ASP A 183 2.82 -18.34 11.08
N SER A 184 1.84 -18.57 10.21
CA SER A 184 1.85 -19.64 9.20
C SER A 184 1.55 -19.14 7.77
N PRO A 185 2.02 -19.86 6.72
CA PRO A 185 1.71 -19.50 5.34
C PRO A 185 0.22 -19.47 5.05
N GLU A 186 -0.52 -20.39 5.65
CA GLU A 186 -1.97 -20.52 5.50
C GLU A 186 -2.69 -19.33 6.15
N ALA A 187 -2.30 -18.93 7.36
CA ALA A 187 -2.87 -17.76 8.04
C ALA A 187 -2.56 -16.46 7.27
N ALA A 188 -1.32 -16.30 6.78
CA ALA A 188 -0.94 -15.15 5.96
C ALA A 188 -1.74 -15.08 4.65
N LYS A 189 -1.89 -16.21 3.93
CA LYS A 189 -2.70 -16.27 2.71
C LYS A 189 -4.18 -15.98 2.99
N ALA A 190 -4.71 -16.48 4.10
CA ALA A 190 -6.09 -16.20 4.52
C ALA A 190 -6.29 -14.72 4.85
N ALA A 191 -5.38 -14.09 5.62
CA ALA A 191 -5.44 -12.68 5.94
C ALA A 191 -5.33 -11.80 4.68
N LEU A 192 -4.43 -12.14 3.76
CA LEU A 192 -4.27 -11.46 2.48
C LEU A 192 -5.55 -11.56 1.63
N GLY A 193 -6.14 -12.75 1.50
CA GLY A 193 -7.37 -12.96 0.74
C GLY A 193 -8.62 -12.36 1.38
N ALA A 194 -8.60 -12.16 2.71
CA ALA A 194 -9.69 -11.51 3.43
C ALA A 194 -9.53 -9.98 3.50
N GLY A 195 -8.42 -9.41 3.03
CA GLY A 195 -8.16 -7.97 3.19
C GLY A 195 -7.79 -7.54 4.61
N ARG A 196 -7.40 -8.49 5.48
CA ARG A 196 -6.99 -8.24 6.87
C ARG A 196 -5.53 -7.80 6.95
N PHE A 197 -5.20 -6.66 6.36
CA PHE A 197 -3.85 -6.10 6.38
C PHE A 197 -3.85 -4.60 6.07
N TYR A 198 -2.71 -3.93 6.26
CA TYR A 198 -2.51 -2.54 5.89
C TYR A 198 -1.12 -2.30 5.30
N VAL A 199 -0.98 -1.26 4.47
CA VAL A 199 0.26 -0.85 3.83
C VAL A 199 0.92 0.24 4.64
N THR A 200 2.24 0.24 4.72
CA THR A 200 3.01 1.23 5.48
C THR A 200 4.21 1.76 4.74
N SER A 201 4.51 3.04 4.96
CA SER A 201 5.79 3.65 4.60
C SER A 201 6.76 3.51 5.78
N GLU A 202 7.36 2.33 5.96
CA GLU A 202 8.13 1.95 7.17
C GLU A 202 9.42 2.77 7.36
N ILE A 203 9.86 3.51 6.33
CA ILE A 203 11.06 4.35 6.44
C ILE A 203 10.97 5.39 7.56
N PHE A 204 9.75 5.84 7.89
CA PHE A 204 9.53 6.81 8.95
C PHE A 204 9.46 6.18 10.33
N GLY A 205 9.36 4.85 10.37
CA GLY A 205 9.28 4.00 11.55
C GLY A 205 8.11 3.03 11.48
N PRO A 206 8.19 1.89 12.17
CA PRO A 206 7.06 0.98 12.30
C PRO A 206 5.86 1.66 12.99
N PRO A 207 4.64 1.57 12.45
CA PRO A 207 3.45 2.16 13.05
C PRO A 207 2.90 1.31 14.19
N VAL A 208 3.56 1.38 15.36
CA VAL A 208 3.21 0.55 16.51
C VAL A 208 1.84 0.96 17.06
N GLY A 209 0.96 -0.03 17.23
CA GLY A 209 -0.35 0.16 17.84
C GLY A 209 -1.42 0.78 16.94
N PHE A 210 -1.19 0.85 15.62
CA PHE A 210 -2.27 1.14 14.67
C PHE A 210 -3.39 0.11 14.82
N ASP A 211 -4.62 0.58 14.87
CA ASP A 211 -5.82 -0.26 14.98
C ASP A 211 -7.00 0.43 14.28
N PHE A 212 -7.79 -0.35 13.54
CA PHE A 212 -8.97 0.13 12.82
C PHE A 212 -10.06 -0.93 12.87
N VAL A 213 -11.14 -0.62 13.60
CA VAL A 213 -12.26 -1.51 13.84
C VAL A 213 -13.60 -0.78 13.71
N ALA A 214 -14.65 -1.51 13.36
CA ALA A 214 -16.03 -1.07 13.53
C ALA A 214 -16.60 -1.73 14.79
N ARG A 215 -17.03 -0.92 15.77
CA ARG A 215 -17.67 -1.40 16.99
C ARG A 215 -19.19 -1.38 16.85
N ASP A 216 -19.77 -2.55 17.05
CA ASP A 216 -21.21 -2.79 17.05
C ASP A 216 -21.90 -1.95 18.14
N ALA A 217 -22.92 -1.20 17.75
CA ALA A 217 -23.63 -0.29 18.66
C ALA A 217 -24.49 -0.99 19.73
N GLU A 218 -24.93 -2.22 19.47
CA GLU A 218 -25.82 -3.01 20.34
C GLU A 218 -25.05 -4.03 21.19
N THR A 219 -24.13 -4.76 20.58
CA THR A 219 -23.40 -5.89 21.18
C THR A 219 -22.03 -5.49 21.71
N GLY A 220 -21.43 -4.44 21.15
CA GLY A 220 -20.06 -4.00 21.47
C GLY A 220 -18.96 -4.91 20.89
N GLY A 221 -19.31 -5.87 20.03
CA GLY A 221 -18.34 -6.64 19.25
C GLY A 221 -17.63 -5.78 18.21
N ASP A 222 -16.45 -6.21 17.77
CA ASP A 222 -15.65 -5.49 16.78
C ASP A 222 -15.59 -6.28 15.47
N ALA A 223 -15.68 -5.58 14.35
CA ALA A 223 -15.34 -6.07 13.01
C ALA A 223 -14.04 -5.38 12.54
N GLU A 224 -13.17 -6.13 11.88
CA GLU A 224 -11.86 -5.67 11.40
C GLU A 224 -11.86 -5.34 9.89
N MET A 225 -10.74 -4.82 9.40
CA MET A 225 -10.49 -4.61 7.96
C MET A 225 -10.82 -5.87 7.14
N GLY A 226 -11.56 -5.70 6.05
CA GLY A 226 -12.05 -6.78 5.20
C GLY A 226 -13.41 -7.35 5.60
N GLU A 227 -13.86 -7.08 6.82
CA GLU A 227 -15.15 -7.57 7.33
C GLU A 227 -16.30 -6.58 7.09
N THR A 228 -17.53 -7.05 7.36
CA THR A 228 -18.74 -6.25 7.27
C THR A 228 -19.23 -5.85 8.66
N ALA A 229 -19.64 -4.59 8.80
CA ALA A 229 -20.35 -4.03 9.95
C ALA A 229 -21.63 -3.32 9.49
N SER A 230 -22.44 -2.85 10.43
CA SER A 230 -23.77 -2.29 10.15
C SER A 230 -23.78 -0.76 10.14
N VAL A 231 -24.66 -0.15 9.36
CA VAL A 231 -24.96 1.28 9.50
C VAL A 231 -25.38 1.59 10.95
N GLY A 232 -24.73 2.56 11.57
CA GLY A 232 -24.91 2.93 12.97
C GLY A 232 -23.78 2.46 13.89
N ASP A 233 -22.94 1.52 13.42
CA ASP A 233 -21.72 1.12 14.13
C ASP A 233 -20.69 2.24 14.13
N THR A 234 -19.80 2.22 15.13
CA THR A 234 -18.76 3.23 15.31
C THR A 234 -17.44 2.74 14.74
N LEU A 235 -16.99 3.38 13.66
CA LEU A 235 -15.62 3.23 13.18
C LEU A 235 -14.67 3.91 14.16
N ARG A 236 -13.75 3.13 14.73
CA ARG A 236 -12.74 3.60 15.67
C ARG A 236 -11.36 3.33 15.10
N VAL A 237 -10.55 4.38 15.04
CA VAL A 237 -9.17 4.37 14.58
C VAL A 237 -8.25 4.78 15.72
N VAL A 238 -7.18 4.03 15.93
CA VAL A 238 -6.09 4.39 16.87
C VAL A 238 -4.89 4.88 16.08
N ALA A 239 -4.40 6.05 16.43
CA ALA A 239 -3.17 6.58 15.85
C ALA A 239 -1.97 5.71 16.25
N PRO A 240 -1.15 5.27 15.28
CA PRO A 240 0.09 4.59 15.62
C PRO A 240 1.09 5.56 16.25
N ALA A 241 2.00 5.00 17.03
CA ALA A 241 3.17 5.69 17.54
C ALA A 241 4.45 5.09 16.95
N LEU A 242 5.51 5.90 16.89
CA LEU A 242 6.85 5.36 16.65
C LEU A 242 7.29 4.52 17.87
N PRO A 243 8.15 3.50 17.67
CA PRO A 243 8.71 2.75 18.79
C PRO A 243 9.45 3.65 19.80
N GLU A 244 9.53 3.22 21.07
CA GLU A 244 10.12 4.04 22.16
C GLU A 244 11.59 4.41 21.92
N ASP A 245 12.33 3.60 21.16
CA ASP A 245 13.75 3.79 20.83
C ASP A 245 13.99 4.61 19.56
N TRP A 246 12.92 5.07 18.88
CA TRP A 246 13.03 5.92 17.70
C TRP A 246 13.24 7.40 18.06
N PRO A 247 13.80 8.22 17.15
CA PRO A 247 13.86 9.67 17.33
C PRO A 247 12.47 10.28 17.53
N GLN A 248 12.32 11.12 18.55
CA GLN A 248 11.03 11.72 18.97
C GLN A 248 11.15 13.20 19.35
N ASP A 249 12.31 13.83 19.13
CA ASP A 249 12.54 15.25 19.41
C ASP A 249 13.11 15.98 18.17
N PRO A 250 12.29 16.77 17.45
CA PRO A 250 10.85 16.97 17.67
C PRO A 250 10.04 15.70 17.33
N PRO A 251 8.84 15.51 17.91
CA PRO A 251 7.98 14.38 17.56
C PRO A 251 7.37 14.57 16.16
N PRO A 252 7.02 13.48 15.45
CA PRO A 252 6.22 13.60 14.25
C PRO A 252 4.84 14.19 14.55
N VAL A 253 4.23 14.84 13.55
CA VAL A 253 2.81 15.20 13.60
C VAL A 253 2.03 14.13 12.85
N VAL A 254 0.99 13.56 13.48
CA VAL A 254 0.20 12.48 12.92
C VAL A 254 -1.25 12.92 12.80
N THR A 255 -1.84 12.69 11.63
CA THR A 255 -3.24 13.00 11.34
C THR A 255 -3.95 11.75 10.82
N LEU A 256 -5.04 11.39 11.48
CA LEU A 256 -5.96 10.33 11.07
C LEU A 256 -6.98 10.89 10.09
N ARG A 257 -7.16 10.23 8.94
CA ARG A 257 -8.17 10.61 7.95
C ARG A 257 -9.00 9.39 7.57
N LEU A 258 -10.31 9.48 7.76
CA LEU A 258 -11.27 8.45 7.42
C LEU A 258 -11.98 8.83 6.13
N PHE A 259 -12.00 7.89 5.20
CA PHE A 259 -12.55 8.04 3.87
C PHE A 259 -13.66 7.03 3.63
N ARG A 260 -14.67 7.43 2.88
CA ARG A 260 -15.63 6.52 2.25
C ARG A 260 -15.42 6.54 0.74
N ALA A 261 -15.31 5.37 0.15
CA ALA A 261 -15.16 5.21 -1.30
C ALA A 261 -16.34 5.79 -2.08
N GLN A 262 -16.06 6.40 -3.23
CA GLN A 262 -17.04 6.90 -4.20
C GLN A 262 -16.53 6.70 -5.64
N ASP A 263 -17.38 6.94 -6.63
CA ASP A 263 -16.95 6.97 -8.02
C ASP A 263 -15.90 8.08 -8.24
N GLY A 264 -14.76 7.72 -8.82
CA GLY A 264 -13.65 8.63 -9.10
C GLY A 264 -12.80 9.05 -7.90
N GLY A 265 -12.88 8.38 -6.75
CA GLY A 265 -12.06 8.70 -5.57
C GLY A 265 -12.76 8.43 -4.25
N ALA A 266 -12.40 9.14 -3.18
CA ALA A 266 -13.08 9.01 -1.89
C ALA A 266 -13.56 10.36 -1.34
N VAL A 267 -14.54 10.30 -0.43
CA VAL A 267 -14.94 11.44 0.41
C VAL A 267 -14.31 11.28 1.78
N GLU A 268 -13.60 12.31 2.26
CA GLU A 268 -13.19 12.37 3.67
C GLU A 268 -14.43 12.62 4.54
N VAL A 269 -14.72 11.70 5.46
CA VAL A 269 -15.89 11.76 6.34
C VAL A 269 -15.53 12.15 7.77
N ALA A 270 -14.26 12.00 8.15
CA ALA A 270 -13.73 12.45 9.44
C ALA A 270 -12.21 12.64 9.38
N THR A 271 -11.70 13.53 10.23
CA THR A 271 -10.26 13.78 10.41
C THR A 271 -9.97 14.10 11.87
N SER A 272 -8.78 13.73 12.36
CA SER A 272 -8.37 13.95 13.76
C SER A 272 -6.85 13.96 13.91
N ASP A 273 -6.34 14.92 14.68
CA ASP A 273 -4.95 14.94 15.17
C ASP A 273 -4.81 14.32 16.57
N ALA A 274 -5.89 13.74 17.11
CA ALA A 274 -5.87 13.08 18.41
C ALA A 274 -5.40 11.62 18.29
N ALA A 275 -5.10 11.01 19.43
CA ALA A 275 -4.70 9.60 19.50
C ALA A 275 -5.77 8.62 18.99
N THR A 276 -7.03 9.07 18.91
CA THR A 276 -8.15 8.28 18.39
C THR A 276 -9.07 9.13 17.52
N LEU A 277 -9.66 8.50 16.51
CA LEU A 277 -10.76 9.02 15.71
C LEU A 277 -11.95 8.07 15.86
N GLU A 278 -13.14 8.63 16.14
CA GLU A 278 -14.39 7.87 16.19
C GLU A 278 -15.41 8.50 15.23
N HIS A 279 -16.10 7.66 14.47
CA HIS A 279 -17.11 8.07 13.49
C HIS A 279 -18.27 7.08 13.50
N VAL A 280 -19.46 7.54 13.90
CA VAL A 280 -20.68 6.75 13.78
C VAL A 280 -21.11 6.76 12.32
N THR A 281 -21.21 5.59 11.72
CA THR A 281 -21.56 5.45 10.31
C THR A 281 -23.03 5.80 10.08
N THR A 282 -23.29 6.60 9.05
CA THR A 282 -24.66 7.03 8.69
C THR A 282 -25.08 6.56 7.31
N GLU A 283 -24.14 6.04 6.53
CA GLU A 283 -24.36 5.61 5.15
C GLU A 283 -23.61 4.29 4.92
N PRO A 284 -24.14 3.38 4.08
CA PRO A 284 -23.40 2.20 3.66
C PRO A 284 -22.23 2.56 2.74
N GLY A 285 -21.27 1.65 2.61
CA GLY A 285 -20.13 1.77 1.71
C GLY A 285 -18.84 1.18 2.30
N ALA A 286 -17.76 1.23 1.52
CA ALA A 286 -16.43 0.85 1.97
C ALA A 286 -15.73 2.04 2.64
N TYR A 287 -15.30 1.86 3.89
CA TYR A 287 -14.62 2.88 4.67
C TYR A 287 -13.16 2.49 4.91
N ARG A 288 -12.23 3.38 4.56
CA ARG A 288 -10.78 3.17 4.72
C ARG A 288 -10.13 4.36 5.41
N VAL A 289 -9.04 4.09 6.10
CA VAL A 289 -8.20 5.06 6.80
C VAL A 289 -6.90 5.30 6.05
N GLU A 290 -6.49 6.57 6.01
CA GLU A 290 -5.10 6.95 5.80
C GLU A 290 -4.56 7.60 7.07
N VAL A 291 -3.35 7.20 7.48
CA VAL A 291 -2.60 7.89 8.52
C VAL A 291 -1.53 8.73 7.84
N TRP A 292 -1.61 10.04 8.00
CA TRP A 292 -0.64 10.99 7.48
C TRP A 292 0.36 11.36 8.56
N MET A 293 1.62 11.53 8.17
CA MET A 293 2.70 11.95 9.05
C MET A 293 3.47 13.13 8.44
N ALA A 294 3.71 14.17 9.23
CA ALA A 294 4.84 15.07 9.03
C ALA A 294 6.04 14.50 9.81
N PRO A 295 7.09 13.97 9.16
CA PRO A 295 8.17 13.24 9.83
C PRO A 295 9.20 14.19 10.44
N GLU A 296 8.75 15.07 11.33
CA GLU A 296 9.57 16.10 11.98
C GLU A 296 10.72 15.52 12.80
N HIS A 297 10.58 14.30 13.31
CA HIS A 297 11.66 13.55 13.96
C HIS A 297 12.86 13.27 13.04
N ALA A 298 12.67 13.33 11.72
CA ALA A 298 13.75 13.22 10.74
C ALA A 298 14.52 14.54 10.52
N ARG A 299 13.98 15.69 10.96
CA ARG A 299 14.56 17.03 10.74
C ARG A 299 16.02 17.15 11.18
N PRO A 300 16.44 16.66 12.37
CA PRO A 300 17.83 16.79 12.81
C PRO A 300 18.84 16.12 11.85
N PHE A 301 18.41 15.09 11.12
CA PHE A 301 19.25 14.35 10.20
C PHE A 301 19.32 14.95 8.78
N LEU A 302 18.38 15.82 8.44
CA LEU A 302 18.30 16.48 7.12
C LEU A 302 18.97 17.86 7.11
N GLY A 303 19.25 18.43 8.29
CA GLY A 303 19.89 19.73 8.44
C GLY A 303 19.19 20.83 7.64
N THR A 304 19.94 21.59 6.86
CA THR A 304 19.39 22.70 6.04
C THR A 304 18.50 22.25 4.87
N ARG A 305 18.34 20.94 4.64
CA ARG A 305 17.50 20.40 3.55
C ARG A 305 16.12 20.00 4.07
N ALA A 306 15.93 20.00 5.38
CA ALA A 306 14.68 19.62 6.03
C ALA A 306 13.47 20.36 5.42
N ASP A 307 13.54 21.69 5.29
CA ASP A 307 12.40 22.47 4.79
C ASP A 307 11.99 22.16 3.34
N ARG A 308 12.89 21.55 2.55
CA ARG A 308 12.60 21.11 1.17
C ARG A 308 12.11 19.67 1.11
N LEU A 309 12.56 18.81 2.03
CA LEU A 309 12.33 17.37 1.99
C LEU A 309 11.19 16.91 2.90
N LEU A 310 10.99 17.59 4.03
CA LEU A 310 9.93 17.28 4.96
C LEU A 310 8.61 17.87 4.46
N ARG A 311 7.63 16.98 4.37
CA ARG A 311 6.27 17.24 3.96
C ARG A 311 5.40 16.14 4.54
N ASP A 312 4.09 16.37 4.53
CA ASP A 312 3.13 15.35 4.92
C ASP A 312 3.20 14.20 3.91
N VAL A 313 3.34 12.99 4.44
CA VAL A 313 3.43 11.75 3.68
C VAL A 313 2.42 10.77 4.27
N VAL A 314 1.94 9.83 3.44
CA VAL A 314 1.10 8.76 3.97
C VAL A 314 1.99 7.73 4.63
N TRP A 315 1.74 7.52 5.92
CA TRP A 315 2.41 6.53 6.74
C TRP A 315 1.69 5.17 6.69
N VAL A 316 0.36 5.17 6.72
CA VAL A 316 -0.47 3.95 6.65
C VAL A 316 -1.59 4.12 5.63
N TYR A 317 -1.79 3.12 4.78
CA TYR A 317 -3.05 2.88 4.06
C TYR A 317 -3.70 1.61 4.60
N SER A 318 -4.93 1.72 5.11
CA SER A 318 -5.69 0.54 5.55
C SER A 318 -6.55 -0.04 4.42
N ASN A 319 -6.85 -1.33 4.51
CA ASN A 319 -7.96 -1.93 3.77
C ASN A 319 -9.31 -1.51 4.36
N PRO A 320 -10.41 -1.59 3.59
CA PRO A 320 -11.68 -1.07 4.03
C PRO A 320 -12.39 -1.99 5.03
N ILE A 321 -13.22 -1.39 5.88
CA ILE A 321 -14.35 -2.06 6.54
C ILE A 321 -15.62 -1.75 5.72
N PHE A 322 -16.45 -2.76 5.46
CA PHE A 322 -17.66 -2.62 4.66
C PHE A 322 -18.86 -2.35 5.56
N ILE A 323 -19.58 -1.25 5.34
CA ILE A 323 -20.78 -0.89 6.09
C ILE A 323 -22.02 -1.18 5.23
N GLU A 324 -22.95 -1.98 5.77
CA GLU A 324 -24.19 -2.42 5.11
C GLU A 324 -25.46 -1.98 5.86
#